data_AF-A0A7V9SUK6-F1
#
_entry.id   AF-A0A7V9SUK6-F1
#
_cell.length_a   1.000
_cell.length_b   1.000
_cell.length_c   1.000
_cell.angle_alpha   90.00
_cell.angle_beta   90.00
_cell.angle_gamma   90.00
#
_symmetry.space_group_name_H-M   'P 1'
#
loop_
_entity.id
_entity.type
_entity.pdbx_description
1 polymer ?
#
loop_
_entity_poly.entity_id
_entity_poly.type
_entity_poly.pdbx_seq_one_letter_code
_entity_poly.pdbx_strand_id
1 'polypeptide(L)' 'MTTTDHIRNGIIDKLLTISNKDYLSALFKLVENNKSDKDIVKLTEEQSLMLKLSDKDIKAGKLISQSQLDKNDLKWLKEL' A
#
# COMPACT_ATOMS: atom_id res chain seq x y z
N MET A 1 15.99 -11.54 1.43
CA MET A 1 16.31 -10.19 1.91
C MET A 1 17.17 -9.51 0.86
N THR A 2 16.77 -8.33 0.43
CA THR A 2 17.51 -7.50 -0.53
C THR A 2 18.64 -6.75 0.18
N THR A 3 19.63 -6.24 -0.58
CA THR A 3 20.66 -5.33 -0.05
C THR A 3 20.05 -4.14 0.68
N THR A 4 18.89 -3.67 0.23
CA THR A 4 18.13 -2.60 0.88
C THR A 4 17.59 -2.98 2.26
N ASP A 5 17.16 -4.22 2.45
CA ASP A 5 16.65 -4.70 3.75
C ASP A 5 17.77 -4.75 4.80
N HIS A 6 18.98 -5.15 4.40
CA HIS A 6 20.16 -5.13 5.28
C HIS A 6 20.50 -3.71 5.74
N ILE A 7 20.44 -2.73 4.84
CA ILE A 7 20.70 -1.33 5.16
C ILE A 7 19.64 -0.79 6.13
N ARG A 8 18.35 -1.10 5.90
CA ARG A 8 17.26 -0.67 6.80
C ARG A 8 17.41 -1.25 8.19
N ASN A 9 17.66 -2.56 8.30
CA ASN A 9 17.82 -3.22 9.59
C ASN A 9 19.04 -2.67 10.34
N GLY A 10 20.17 -2.46 9.65
CA GLY A 10 21.35 -1.84 10.27
C GLY A 10 21.14 -0.40 10.75
N ILE A 11 20.26 0.37 10.09
CA ILE A 11 19.86 1.71 10.57
C ILE A 11 18.98 1.59 11.81
N ILE A 12 17.99 0.68 11.83
CA ILE A 12 17.10 0.46 12.97
C ILE A 12 17.91 0.09 14.21
N ASP A 13 18.85 -0.85 14.08
CA ASP A 13 19.71 -1.28 15.19
C ASP A 13 20.52 -0.11 15.77
N LYS A 14 21.05 0.78 14.91
CA LYS A 14 21.77 1.98 15.35
C LYS A 14 20.87 3.03 15.98
N LEU A 15 19.62 3.16 15.54
CA LEU A 15 18.65 4.07 16.15
C LEU A 15 18.28 3.63 17.57
N LEU A 16 18.14 2.32 17.78
CA LEU A 16 17.81 1.76 19.10
C LEU A 16 18.91 1.97 20.15
N THR A 17 20.17 2.17 19.75
CA THR A 17 21.27 2.43 20.70
C THR A 17 21.44 3.90 21.06
N ILE A 18 20.77 4.82 20.38
CA ILE A 18 20.88 6.26 20.62
C ILE A 18 19.91 6.66 21.73
N SER A 19 20.44 7.22 22.81
CA SER A 19 19.62 7.80 23.91
C SER A 19 19.53 9.33 23.85
N ASN A 20 20.30 9.98 22.99
CA ASN A 20 20.32 11.44 22.90
C ASN A 20 19.12 11.96 22.08
N LYS A 21 18.24 12.71 22.76
CA LYS A 21 17.01 13.28 22.18
C LYS A 21 17.26 14.28 21.05
N ASP A 22 18.25 15.15 21.20
CA ASP A 22 18.52 16.20 20.22
C ASP A 22 19.05 15.60 18.92
N TYR A 23 19.88 14.56 19.04
CA TYR A 23 20.38 13.80 17.92
C TYR A 23 19.27 13.03 17.18
N LEU A 24 18.38 12.35 17.92
CA LEU A 24 17.19 11.70 17.34
C LEU A 24 16.27 12.73 16.66
N SER A 25 16.13 13.93 17.23
CA SER A 25 15.31 15.00 16.66
C SER A 25 15.89 15.54 15.35
N ALA A 26 17.21 15.69 15.27
CA ALA A 26 17.90 16.09 14.04
C ALA A 26 17.79 15.01 12.94
N LEU A 27 17.95 13.73 13.32
CA LEU A 27 17.75 12.60 12.41
C LEU A 27 16.31 12.51 11.89
N PHE A 28 15.33 12.69 12.77
CA PHE A 28 13.91 12.70 12.40
C PHE A 28 13.63 13.77 11.34
N LYS A 29 14.08 15.02 11.58
CA LYS A 29 13.94 16.12 10.63
C LYS A 29 14.65 15.84 9.30
N LEU A 30 15.82 15.23 9.33
CA LEU A 30 16.57 14.86 8.12
C LEU A 30 15.78 13.86 7.26
N VAL A 31 15.19 12.84 7.89
CA VAL A 31 14.39 11.83 7.20
C VAL A 31 13.07 12.41 6.69
N GLU A 32 12.41 13.30 7.45
CA GLU A 32 11.21 14.00 6.98
C GLU A 32 11.47 14.87 5.74
N ASN A 33 12.61 15.58 5.72
CA ASN A 33 13.02 16.42 4.59
C ASN A 33 13.48 15.60 3.37
N ASN A 34 13.77 14.30 3.55
CA ASN A 34 14.10 13.38 2.47
C ASN A 34 12.86 12.66 1.91
N LYS A 35 11.64 13.12 2.22
CA LYS A 35 10.48 12.79 1.37
C LYS A 35 10.74 13.39 -0.02
N SER A 36 11.48 12.67 -0.87
CA SER A 36 11.11 12.60 -2.28
C SER A 36 9.61 12.36 -2.23
N ASP A 37 8.87 13.30 -2.78
CA ASP A 37 7.44 13.26 -2.91
C ASP A 37 7.11 11.89 -3.50
N LYS A 38 6.89 10.91 -2.63
CA LYS A 38 6.38 9.61 -3.03
C LYS A 38 4.98 10.02 -3.35
N ASP A 39 4.76 10.32 -4.63
CA ASP A 39 3.46 10.52 -5.25
C ASP A 39 2.52 9.57 -4.52
N ILE A 40 1.80 10.12 -3.53
CA ILE A 40 0.70 9.40 -2.92
C ILE A 40 -0.20 9.27 -4.11
N VAL A 41 -0.27 8.08 -4.71
CA VAL A 41 -1.06 7.86 -5.91
C VAL A 41 -2.48 8.25 -5.54
N LYS A 42 -2.85 9.46 -5.95
CA LYS A 42 -4.18 9.99 -5.68
C LYS A 42 -5.10 9.25 -6.62
N LEU A 43 -6.10 8.61 -6.04
CA LEU A 43 -7.17 8.02 -6.83
C LEU A 43 -7.79 9.13 -7.68
N THR A 44 -8.07 8.81 -8.94
CA THR A 44 -8.89 9.70 -9.78
C THR A 44 -10.31 9.76 -9.22
N GLU A 45 -11.10 10.74 -9.68
CA GLU A 45 -12.50 10.85 -9.28
C GLU A 45 -13.30 9.60 -9.68
N GLU A 46 -13.01 9.04 -10.85
CA GLU A 46 -13.65 7.83 -11.37
C GLU A 46 -13.30 6.60 -10.52
N GLN A 47 -12.04 6.44 -10.12
CA GLN A 47 -11.61 5.35 -9.25
C GLN A 47 -12.26 5.46 -7.86
N SER A 48 -12.33 6.67 -7.32
CA SER A 48 -13.01 6.95 -6.05
C SER A 48 -14.52 6.67 -6.14
N LEU A 49 -15.14 7.00 -7.28
CA LEU A 49 -16.54 6.71 -7.54
C LEU A 49 -16.79 5.20 -7.65
N MET A 50 -15.92 4.46 -8.34
CA MET A 50 -16.01 3.00 -8.47
C MET A 50 -15.98 2.31 -7.10
N LEU A 51 -15.10 2.76 -6.19
CA LEU A 51 -15.06 2.25 -4.82
C LEU A 51 -16.36 2.55 -4.04
N LYS A 52 -16.91 3.76 -4.17
CA LYS A 52 -18.20 4.12 -3.55
C LYS A 52 -19.37 3.30 -4.08
N LEU A 53 -19.34 2.89 -5.35
CA LEU A 53 -20.33 1.99 -5.94
C LEU A 53 -20.16 0.57 -5.40
N SER A 54 -18.92 0.09 -5.29
CA SER A 54 -18.60 -1.19 -4.66
C SER A 54 -19.12 -1.27 -3.22
N ASP A 55 -18.93 -0.23 -2.42
CA ASP A 55 -19.47 -0.17 -1.05
C ASP A 55 -21.00 -0.32 -1.01
N LYS A 56 -21.71 0.24 -2.01
CA LYS A 56 -23.17 0.09 -2.12
C LYS A 56 -23.55 -1.33 -2.50
N ASP A 57 -22.82 -1.95 -3.43
CA ASP A 57 -23.08 -3.31 -3.88
C ASP A 57 -22.81 -4.33 -2.77
N ILE A 58 -21.75 -4.13 -1.96
CA ILE A 58 -21.48 -4.93 -0.76
C ILE A 58 -22.64 -4.82 0.24
N LYS A 59 -23.10 -3.60 0.54
CA LYS A 59 -24.23 -3.38 1.45
C LYS A 59 -25.54 -3.96 0.93
N ALA A 60 -25.74 -3.95 -0.38
CA ALA A 60 -26.90 -4.53 -1.04
C ALA A 60 -26.79 -6.05 -1.24
N GLY A 61 -25.69 -6.69 -0.82
CA GLY A 61 -25.47 -8.13 -1.00
C GLY A 61 -25.28 -8.55 -2.46
N LYS A 62 -24.97 -7.61 -3.36
CA LYS A 62 -24.69 -7.88 -4.79
C LYS A 62 -23.27 -8.39 -4.96
N LEU A 63 -22.99 -9.53 -4.33
CA LEU A 63 -21.69 -10.20 -4.38
C LEU A 63 -21.79 -11.43 -5.26
N ILE A 64 -20.67 -11.83 -5.83
CA ILE A 64 -20.52 -13.10 -6.52
C ILE A 64 -19.58 -14.00 -5.71
N SER A 65 -19.85 -15.31 -5.72
CA SER A 65 -18.94 -16.27 -5.09
C SER A 65 -17.69 -16.45 -5.95
N GLN A 66 -16.57 -16.82 -5.32
CA GLN A 66 -15.33 -17.13 -6.03
C GLN A 66 -15.56 -18.21 -7.12
N SER A 67 -16.32 -19.26 -6.80
CA SER A 67 -16.62 -20.33 -7.75
C SER A 67 -17.38 -19.84 -8.99
N GLN A 68 -18.28 -18.86 -8.83
CA GLN A 68 -19.00 -18.26 -9.94
C GLN A 68 -18.09 -17.37 -10.79
N LEU A 69 -17.15 -16.65 -10.16
CA LEU A 69 -16.12 -15.86 -10.85
C LEU A 69 -15.21 -16.79 -11.67
N ASP A 70 -14.68 -17.85 -11.06
CA ASP A 70 -13.81 -18.83 -11.74
C ASP A 70 -14.48 -19.45 -12.98
N LYS A 71 -15.79 -19.75 -12.88
CA LYS A 71 -16.56 -20.29 -14.01
C LYS A 71 -16.69 -19.28 -15.16
N ASN A 72 -16.88 -18.00 -14.84
CA ASN A 72 -16.97 -16.93 -15.83
C ASN A 72 -15.61 -16.70 -16.51
N ASP A 73 -14.53 -16.70 -15.74
CA ASP A 73 -13.17 -16.54 -16.25
C ASP A 73 -12.79 -17.69 -17.19
N LEU A 74 -13.11 -18.94 -16.82
CA LEU A 74 -12.93 -20.11 -17.68
C LEU A 74 -13.76 -20.06 -18.96
N LYS A 75 -14.95 -19.45 -18.91
CA LYS A 75 -15.77 -19.23 -20.10
C LYS A 75 -15.12 -18.19 -21.01
N TRP A 76 -14.70 -17.06 -20.45
CA TRP A 76 -14.01 -16.00 -21.19
C TRP A 76 -12.73 -16.51 -21.87
N LEU A 77 -11.92 -17.30 -21.15
CA LEU A 77 -10.69 -17.91 -21.70
C LEU A 77 -10.94 -18.88 -22.86
N LYS A 78 -12.14 -19.48 -22.96
CA LYS A 78 -12.53 -20.39 -24.05
C LYS A 78 -13.11 -19.67 -25.27
N GLU A 79 -13.51 -18.40 -25.10
CA GLU A 79 -14.00 -17.55 -26.18
C GLU A 79 -12.85 -16.77 -26.87
N LEU A 80 -11.61 -16.94 -26.39
CA LEU A 80 -10.34 -16.52 -27.01
C LEU A 80 -9.77 -17.63 -27.90
#